data_AF-A0A535KLM5-F1
#
_entry.id   AF-A0A535KLM5-F1
#
_cell.length_a   1.000
_cell.length_b   1.000
_cell.length_c   1.000
_cell.angle_alpha   90.00
_cell.angle_beta   90.00
_cell.angle_gamma   90.00
#
_symmetry.space_group_name_H-M   'P 1'
#
loop_
_entity.id
_entity.type
_entity.pdbx_description
1 polymer ?
#
loop_
_entity_poly.entity_id
_entity_poly.type
_entity_poly.pdbx_seq_one_letter_code
_entity_poly.pdbx_strand_id
1 'polypeptide(L)'
;MRFAEDPWFRQLYRKSHAYHGIHPHYAWIWAAHAMDHAGDVIFVGADRDVVHRLGFKCATTLEDAFEMAEQTVGRYPSVTHLRMPPIMLAEVEA
;
A
#
# COMPACT_ATOMS: atom_id res chain seq x y z
N MET A 1 8.07 11.84 -15.27
CA MET A 1 7.09 12.79 -15.87
C MET A 1 5.80 12.13 -16.38
N ARG A 2 5.78 10.84 -16.76
CA ARG A 2 4.58 10.12 -17.26
C ARG A 2 3.28 10.40 -16.47
N PHE A 3 3.25 10.23 -15.16
CA PHE A 3 2.03 10.44 -14.37
C PHE A 3 1.53 11.90 -14.29
N ALA A 4 2.36 12.88 -14.65
CA ALA A 4 1.99 14.30 -14.68
C ALA A 4 1.61 14.79 -16.10
N GLU A 5 2.25 14.23 -17.13
CA GLU A 5 2.18 14.75 -18.49
C GLU A 5 1.33 13.89 -19.44
N ASP A 6 1.16 12.60 -19.14
CA ASP A 6 0.43 11.66 -20.00
C ASP A 6 -1.07 12.06 -20.08
N PRO A 7 -1.58 12.39 -21.29
CA PRO A 7 -2.96 12.81 -21.49
C PRO A 7 -3.99 11.78 -20.98
N TRP A 8 -3.65 10.48 -21.00
CA TRP A 8 -4.51 9.42 -20.50
C TRP A 8 -4.69 9.52 -18.98
N PHE A 9 -3.59 9.62 -18.22
CA PHE A 9 -3.66 9.82 -16.76
C PHE A 9 -4.37 11.13 -16.40
N ARG A 10 -4.16 12.19 -17.19
CA ARG A 10 -4.84 13.48 -16.99
C ARG A 10 -6.36 13.38 -17.17
N GLN A 11 -6.80 12.67 -18.20
CA GLN A 11 -8.22 12.42 -18.44
C GLN A 11 -8.82 11.60 -17.30
N LEU A 12 -8.15 10.53 -16.87
CA LEU A 12 -8.64 9.66 -15.79
C LEU A 12 -8.88 10.44 -14.49
N TYR A 13 -7.91 11.24 -14.05
CA TYR A 13 -8.06 11.97 -12.78
C TYR A 13 -9.02 13.17 -12.89
N ARG A 14 -9.08 13.85 -14.05
CA ARG A 14 -9.95 15.04 -14.21
C ARG A 14 -11.41 14.70 -14.51
N LYS A 15 -11.66 13.57 -15.18
CA LYS A 15 -12.98 13.25 -15.74
C LYS A 15 -13.47 11.84 -15.46
N SER A 16 -12.69 10.99 -14.79
CA SER A 16 -13.06 9.58 -14.56
C SER A 16 -12.75 9.10 -13.14
N HIS A 17 -12.83 10.01 -12.16
CA HIS A 17 -12.73 9.73 -10.71
C HIS A 17 -11.45 9.01 -10.25
N ALA A 18 -10.42 8.93 -11.09
CA ALA A 18 -9.15 8.36 -10.66
C ALA A 18 -8.41 9.32 -9.74
N TYR A 19 -7.54 8.78 -8.88
CA TYR A 19 -6.66 9.60 -8.07
C TYR A 19 -5.70 10.42 -8.93
N HIS A 20 -5.34 11.61 -8.44
CA HIS A 20 -4.23 12.37 -9.01
C HIS A 20 -2.93 11.57 -8.92
N GLY A 21 -2.04 11.70 -9.91
CA GLY A 21 -0.78 10.93 -9.97
C GLY A 21 0.18 11.13 -8.78
N ILE A 22 -0.07 12.12 -7.93
CA ILE A 22 0.66 12.34 -6.68
C ILE A 22 0.21 11.40 -5.55
N HIS A 23 -1.01 10.87 -5.61
CA HIS A 23 -1.63 10.10 -4.52
C HIS A 23 -0.80 8.92 -4.02
N PRO A 24 -0.13 8.12 -4.88
CA PRO A 24 0.78 7.07 -4.40
C PRO A 24 1.90 7.59 -3.50
N HIS A 25 2.38 8.82 -3.72
CA HIS A 25 3.41 9.44 -2.88
C HIS A 25 2.85 9.79 -1.49
N TYR A 26 1.61 10.29 -1.39
CA TYR A 26 0.96 10.51 -0.10
C TYR A 26 0.72 9.20 0.65
N ALA A 27 0.24 8.17 -0.05
CA ALA A 27 0.07 6.84 0.54
C ALA A 27 1.40 6.27 1.04
N TRP A 28 2.50 6.47 0.29
CA TRP A 28 3.84 6.07 0.73
C TRP A 28 4.32 6.83 1.97
N ILE A 29 4.11 8.15 2.04
CA ILE A 29 4.49 8.95 3.22
C ILE A 29 3.78 8.44 4.49
N TRP A 30 2.49 8.10 4.39
CA TRP A 30 1.77 7.50 5.52
C TRP A 30 2.36 6.16 5.95
N ALA A 31 2.69 5.30 5.00
CA ALA A 31 3.35 4.03 5.28
C ALA A 31 4.78 4.22 5.83
N ALA A 32 5.47 5.29 5.44
CA ALA A 32 6.82 5.60 5.92
C ALA A 32 6.84 5.88 7.43
N HIS A 33 5.84 6.59 7.95
CA HIS A 33 5.70 6.77 9.41
C HIS A 33 5.48 5.45 10.16
N ALA A 34 4.82 4.47 9.55
CA ALA A 34 4.70 3.15 10.15
C ALA A 34 6.07 2.43 10.25
N MET A 35 7.01 2.71 9.35
CA MET A 35 8.36 2.14 9.41
C MET A 35 9.17 2.64 10.62
N ASP A 36 8.84 3.80 11.19
CA ASP A 36 9.49 4.30 12.41
C ASP A 36 9.11 3.49 13.66
N HIS A 37 8.05 2.68 13.58
CA HIS A 37 7.45 1.98 14.72
C HIS A 37 7.28 0.47 14.52
N ALA A 38 7.24 0.00 13.27
CA ALA A 38 7.13 -1.40 12.92
C ALA A 38 8.50 -1.99 12.61
N GLY A 39 8.76 -3.22 13.08
CA GLY A 39 9.97 -3.95 12.70
C GLY A 39 9.99 -4.32 11.22
N ASP A 40 8.83 -4.75 10.69
CA ASP A 40 8.62 -5.07 9.29
C ASP A 40 7.28 -4.57 8.79
N VAL A 41 7.26 -4.13 7.52
CA VAL A 41 6.03 -3.87 6.76
C VAL A 41 6.06 -4.77 5.52
N ILE A 42 5.11 -5.72 5.46
CA ILE A 42 5.05 -6.76 4.42
C ILE A 42 3.78 -6.57 3.59
N PHE A 43 3.95 -6.31 2.30
CA PHE A 43 2.85 -6.22 1.33
C PHE A 43 2.58 -7.59 0.70
N VAL A 44 1.34 -8.05 0.75
CA VAL A 44 0.91 -9.33 0.15
C VAL A 44 0.29 -9.09 -1.22
N GLY A 45 0.76 -9.81 -2.24
CA GLY A 45 0.19 -9.78 -3.60
C GLY A 45 0.49 -8.50 -4.40
N ALA A 46 1.38 -7.64 -3.91
CA ALA A 46 1.81 -6.43 -4.59
C ALA A 46 2.94 -6.70 -5.59
N ASP A 47 3.20 -5.73 -6.48
CA ASP A 47 4.33 -5.78 -7.40
C ASP A 47 5.66 -5.73 -6.63
N ARG A 48 6.46 -6.79 -6.73
CA ARG A 48 7.68 -6.97 -5.95
C ARG A 48 8.72 -5.88 -6.19
N ASP A 49 8.89 -5.45 -7.44
CA ASP A 49 9.88 -4.43 -7.80
C ASP A 49 9.49 -3.06 -7.23
N VAL A 50 8.19 -2.74 -7.28
CA VAL A 50 7.66 -1.52 -6.68
C VAL A 50 7.82 -1.53 -5.16
N VAL A 51 7.40 -2.61 -4.49
CA VAL A 51 7.46 -2.73 -3.02
C VAL A 51 8.89 -2.59 -2.50
N HIS A 52 9.85 -3.26 -3.13
CA HIS A 52 11.26 -3.16 -2.74
C HIS A 52 11.83 -1.76 -2.99
N ARG A 53 11.46 -1.10 -4.10
CA ARG A 53 11.87 0.27 -4.38
C ARG A 53 11.35 1.27 -3.34
N LEU A 54 10.22 0.96 -2.70
CA LEU A 54 9.62 1.77 -1.64
C LEU A 54 10.15 1.43 -0.23
N GLY A 55 11.06 0.46 -0.09
CA GLY A 55 11.71 0.09 1.16
C GLY A 55 10.99 -0.98 1.99
N PHE A 56 9.99 -1.66 1.41
CA PHE A 56 9.18 -2.66 2.12
C PHE A 56 9.53 -4.10 1.72
N LYS A 57 8.97 -5.07 2.45
CA LYS A 57 9.02 -6.49 2.13
C LYS A 57 7.78 -6.90 1.32
N CYS A 58 7.95 -7.86 0.41
CA CYS A 58 6.87 -8.36 -0.44
C CYS A 58 6.69 -9.87 -0.26
N ALA A 59 5.46 -10.30 -0.05
CA ALA A 59 5.04 -11.69 0.03
C ALA A 59 4.00 -11.99 -1.06
N THR A 60 3.92 -13.25 -1.49
CA THR A 60 2.91 -13.66 -2.49
C THR A 60 1.60 -14.01 -1.79
N THR A 61 1.68 -14.70 -0.66
CA THR A 61 0.54 -15.15 0.15
C THR A 61 0.60 -14.56 1.56
N LEU A 62 -0.50 -14.70 2.31
CA LEU A 62 -0.53 -14.27 3.71
C LEU A 62 0.32 -15.21 4.59
N GLU A 63 0.35 -16.49 4.24
CA GLU A 63 1.18 -17.52 4.86
C GLU A 63 2.66 -17.17 4.74
N ASP A 64 3.13 -16.83 3.54
CA ASP A 64 4.51 -16.38 3.31
C ASP A 64 4.84 -15.13 4.16
N ALA A 65 3.88 -14.21 4.27
CA ALA A 65 4.06 -12.99 5.06
C ALA A 65 4.21 -13.31 6.56
N PHE A 66 3.46 -14.28 7.09
CA PHE A 66 3.62 -14.73 8.46
C PHE A 66 4.98 -15.39 8.69
N GLU A 67 5.41 -16.29 7.79
CA GLU A 67 6.72 -16.93 7.87
C GLU A 67 7.85 -15.89 7.87
N MET A 68 7.75 -14.87 7.01
CA MET A 68 8.70 -13.76 6.98
C MET A 68 8.69 -12.94 8.27
N ALA A 69 7.51 -12.69 8.85
CA ALA A 69 7.39 -11.92 10.08
C ALA A 69 7.99 -12.64 11.30
N GLU A 70 7.96 -13.99 11.34
CA GLU A 70 8.54 -14.78 12.42
C GLU A 70 10.04 -14.48 12.65
N GLN A 71 10.76 -14.09 11.59
CA GLN A 71 12.19 -13.71 11.68
C GLN A 71 12.40 -12.45 12.54
N THR A 72 11.37 -11.61 12.66
CA THR A 72 11.42 -10.32 13.36
C THR A 72 10.69 -10.37 14.70
N VAL A 73 9.53 -11.05 14.78
CA VAL A 73 8.70 -11.09 15.99
C VAL A 73 8.75 -12.42 16.76
N GLY A 74 9.47 -13.41 16.25
CA GLY A 74 9.55 -14.76 16.81
C GLY A 74 8.44 -15.69 16.32
N ARG A 75 8.54 -16.98 16.69
CA ARG A 75 7.75 -18.09 16.14
C ARG A 75 6.28 -18.16 16.60
N TYR A 76 5.93 -17.53 17.72
CA TYR A 76 4.59 -17.61 18.30
C TYR A 76 4.07 -16.22 18.71
N PRO A 77 3.91 -15.28 17.77
CA PRO A 77 3.42 -13.94 18.08
C PRO A 77 1.90 -13.95 18.33
N SER A 78 1.41 -12.95 19.06
CA SER A 78 -0.02 -12.62 19.03
C SER A 78 -0.34 -11.86 17.75
N VAL A 79 -1.49 -12.17 17.13
CA VAL A 79 -1.93 -11.54 15.89
C VAL A 79 -3.13 -10.64 16.17
N THR A 80 -3.06 -9.40 15.71
CA THR A 80 -4.18 -8.45 15.73
C THR A 80 -4.65 -8.21 14.30
N HIS A 81 -5.93 -8.40 14.03
CA HIS A 81 -6.54 -8.12 12.73
C HIS A 81 -7.40 -6.86 12.80
N LEU A 82 -6.99 -5.83 12.07
CA LEU A 82 -7.74 -4.59 11.95
C LEU A 82 -8.86 -4.75 10.92
N ARG A 83 -10.10 -4.94 11.39
CA ARG A 83 -11.29 -4.94 10.53
C ARG A 83 -11.86 -3.54 10.44
N MET A 84 -11.54 -2.81 9.37
CA MET A 84 -12.09 -1.47 9.11
C MET A 84 -12.73 -1.39 7.71
N PRO A 85 -13.80 -0.62 7.52
CA PRO A 85 -14.32 -0.33 6.18
C PRO A 85 -13.29 0.50 5.37
N PRO A 86 -13.34 0.46 4.02
CA PRO A 86 -12.50 1.31 3.18
C PRO A 86 -12.65 2.79 3.58
N ILE A 87 -11.54 3.54 3.55
CA ILE A 87 -11.44 4.90 4.13
C ILE A 87 -12.36 5.95 3.49
N MET A 88 -13.04 5.64 2.38
CA MET A 88 -14.25 6.31 1.93
C MET A 88 -14.96 5.44 0.89
N LEU A 89 -16.27 5.27 1.02
CA LEU A 89 -17.15 4.77 -0.04
C LEU A 89 -18.30 5.78 -0.12
N ALA A 90 -18.21 6.73 -1.04
CA ALA A 90 -19.24 7.74 -1.25
C ALA A 90 -19.90 7.50 -2.61
N GLU A 91 -21.21 7.31 -2.60
CA GLU A 91 -22.03 7.41 -3.81
C GLU A 91 -22.24 8.90 -4.10
N VAL A 92 -21.84 9.34 -5.28
CA VAL A 92 -22.02 10.72 -5.73
C VAL A 92 -23.11 10.70 -6.81
N GLU A 93 -24.31 11.15 -6.45
CA GLU A 93 -25.36 11.43 -7.43
C GLU A 93 -25.16 12.85 -8.02
N ALA A 94 -25.54 13.02 -9.28
CA ALA A 94 -25.38 14.26 -10.05
C ALA A 94 -26.43 15.32 -9.71
#